data_AF-A0ABD0MVC8-F1
#
_entry.id   AF-A0ABD0MVC8-F1
#
_cell.length_a   1.000
_cell.length_b   1.000
_cell.length_c   1.000
_cell.angle_alpha   90.00
_cell.angle_beta   90.00
_cell.angle_gamma   90.00
#
_symmetry.space_group_name_H-M   'P 1'
#
loop_
_entity.id
_entity.type
_entity.pdbx_description
1 polymer ?
#
loop_
_entity_poly.entity_id
_entity_poly.type
_entity_poly.pdbx_seq_one_letter_code
_entity_poly.pdbx_strand_id
1 'polypeptide(L)'
;VSPFIDENTRKKFLIYAGNDYQGPGGLVDYINRDFIPDFLGGDALCDVPEGGLVPKSLYRTAEELENEEVKLWNETIYKSASVLKGAPHEVLIEITEVSSVITWDFDVCKGDVIFNIYHSRKAPQPVKRDGLSTHNLACPTSNNVQLIDRSWMLGQDYSMVETALTCREGESVQGSHVTRWPGYYILQWRLYSSPLCTSSSRPRVDDVLASLQVSSHKCKVMYFTEVLQSTDF
;
A
#
# COMPACT_ATOMS: atom_id res chain seq x y z
N VAL A 1 0.74 -17.70 -4.68
CA VAL A 1 0.92 -18.52 -5.91
C VAL A 1 0.06 -19.79 -5.94
N SER A 2 -0.25 -20.39 -4.78
CA SER A 2 -1.09 -21.60 -4.65
C SER A 2 -2.36 -21.64 -5.52
N PRO A 3 -3.13 -20.53 -5.70
CA PRO A 3 -4.31 -20.53 -6.56
C PRO A 3 -4.04 -20.82 -8.05
N PHE A 4 -2.80 -20.63 -8.50
CA PHE A 4 -2.38 -20.86 -9.88
C PHE A 4 -1.70 -22.23 -10.08
N ILE A 5 -1.64 -23.06 -9.04
CA ILE A 5 -0.92 -24.33 -9.04
C ILE A 5 -1.93 -25.48 -8.94
N ASP A 6 -2.02 -26.28 -9.99
CA ASP A 6 -2.86 -27.46 -10.01
C ASP A 6 -2.32 -28.58 -9.09
N GLU A 7 -3.19 -29.54 -8.77
CA GLU A 7 -2.88 -30.61 -7.81
C GLU A 7 -1.73 -31.54 -8.25
N ASN A 8 -1.54 -31.75 -9.55
CA ASN A 8 -0.44 -32.56 -10.07
C ASN A 8 0.89 -31.80 -9.94
N THR A 9 0.90 -30.50 -10.18
CA THR A 9 2.10 -29.66 -9.96
C THR A 9 2.41 -29.53 -8.46
N ARG A 10 1.38 -29.37 -7.63
CA ARG A 10 1.50 -29.30 -6.16
C ARG A 10 2.26 -30.51 -5.57
N LYS A 11 1.98 -31.72 -6.07
CA LYS A 11 2.61 -32.96 -5.62
C LYS A 11 4.08 -33.13 -6.01
N LYS A 12 4.60 -32.25 -6.88
CA LYS A 12 6.00 -32.29 -7.33
C LYS A 12 6.92 -31.37 -6.54
N PHE A 13 6.37 -30.50 -5.69
CA PHE A 13 7.19 -29.63 -4.85
C PHE A 13 7.85 -30.44 -3.74
N LEU A 14 9.18 -30.36 -3.66
CA LEU A 14 9.98 -30.78 -2.52
C LEU A 14 10.47 -29.50 -1.82
N ILE A 15 10.12 -29.34 -0.55
CA ILE A 15 10.48 -28.16 0.24
C ILE A 15 11.58 -28.55 1.22
N TYR A 16 12.70 -27.87 1.10
CA TYR A 16 13.90 -28.06 1.92
C TYR A 16 14.05 -26.86 2.87
N ALA A 17 14.48 -27.11 4.10
CA ALA A 17 14.74 -26.12 5.13
C ALA A 17 16.23 -26.07 5.50
N GLY A 18 16.88 -24.94 5.22
CA GLY A 18 18.31 -24.78 5.49
C GLY A 18 19.15 -25.52 4.44
N ASN A 19 20.03 -26.42 4.89
CA ASN A 19 20.95 -27.19 4.03
C ASN A 19 20.59 -28.67 3.92
N ASP A 20 19.39 -29.07 4.33
CA ASP A 20 18.87 -30.44 4.21
C ASP A 20 18.82 -30.94 2.76
N TYR A 21 18.67 -30.05 1.79
CA TYR A 21 18.76 -30.36 0.35
C TYR A 21 20.13 -30.96 -0.08
N GLN A 22 21.17 -30.86 0.74
CA GLN A 22 22.49 -31.46 0.46
C GLN A 22 22.62 -32.88 1.03
N GLY A 23 21.70 -33.30 1.89
CA GLY A 23 21.70 -34.60 2.56
C GLY A 23 20.92 -35.70 1.80
N PRO A 24 20.74 -36.87 2.44
CA PRO A 24 19.91 -37.95 1.90
C PRO A 24 18.47 -37.49 1.66
N GLY A 25 17.91 -37.85 0.51
CA GLY A 25 16.62 -37.34 0.01
C GLY A 25 16.71 -35.96 -0.65
N GLY A 26 17.90 -35.38 -0.76
CA GLY A 26 18.18 -34.06 -1.34
C GLY A 26 18.62 -34.10 -2.80
N LEU A 27 19.24 -33.03 -3.28
CA LEU A 27 19.64 -32.84 -4.68
C LEU A 27 20.54 -33.96 -5.20
N VAL A 28 21.47 -34.44 -4.38
CA VAL A 28 22.47 -35.47 -4.76
C VAL A 28 21.85 -36.83 -5.09
N ASP A 29 20.62 -37.09 -4.63
CA ASP A 29 19.89 -38.32 -4.95
C ASP A 29 19.23 -38.26 -6.33
N TYR A 30 19.04 -37.06 -6.88
CA TYR A 30 18.37 -36.83 -8.17
C TYR A 30 19.30 -36.30 -9.26
N ILE A 31 20.39 -35.63 -8.88
CA ILE A 31 21.31 -34.92 -9.77
C ILE A 31 22.74 -35.32 -9.38
N ASN A 32 23.55 -35.69 -10.37
CA ASN A 32 24.97 -35.95 -10.13
C ASN A 32 25.67 -34.64 -9.69
N ARG A 33 26.52 -34.74 -8.68
CA ARG A 33 27.24 -33.63 -8.05
C ARG A 33 28.04 -32.75 -9.02
N ASP A 34 28.54 -33.34 -10.11
CA ASP A 34 29.26 -32.63 -11.19
C ASP A 34 28.37 -31.64 -11.96
N PHE A 35 27.04 -31.74 -11.84
CA PHE A 35 26.06 -30.83 -12.45
C PHE A 35 25.33 -29.94 -11.43
N ILE A 36 25.56 -30.14 -10.14
CA ILE A 36 24.99 -29.28 -9.10
C ILE A 36 25.87 -28.04 -8.99
N PRO A 37 25.31 -26.82 -9.06
CA PRO A 37 26.07 -25.59 -8.84
C PRO A 37 26.80 -25.59 -7.50
N ASP A 38 28.00 -25.00 -7.48
CA ASP A 38 28.84 -24.87 -6.29
C ASP A 38 28.15 -24.17 -5.11
N PHE A 39 27.37 -23.12 -5.37
CA PHE A 39 26.58 -22.43 -4.35
C PHE A 39 25.44 -23.27 -3.76
N LEU A 40 25.10 -24.40 -4.39
CA LEU A 40 24.19 -25.44 -3.87
C LEU A 40 24.95 -26.67 -3.34
N GLY A 41 26.27 -26.58 -3.13
CA GLY A 41 27.08 -27.66 -2.56
C GLY A 41 27.56 -28.71 -3.55
N GLY A 42 27.47 -28.44 -4.86
CA GLY A 42 28.00 -29.29 -5.92
C GLY A 42 29.39 -28.89 -6.42
N ASP A 43 29.81 -29.49 -7.53
CA ASP A 43 31.13 -29.25 -8.14
C ASP A 43 31.05 -28.38 -9.42
N ALA A 44 29.84 -28.06 -9.89
CA ALA A 44 29.65 -27.29 -11.12
C ALA A 44 29.86 -25.79 -10.86
N LEU A 45 30.83 -25.18 -11.53
CA LEU A 45 30.98 -23.73 -11.51
C LEU A 45 29.82 -23.10 -12.31
N CYS A 46 29.02 -22.26 -11.66
CA CYS A 46 27.85 -21.64 -12.29
C CYS A 46 27.88 -20.12 -12.09
N ASP A 47 27.86 -19.38 -13.20
CA ASP A 47 27.80 -17.91 -13.17
C ASP A 47 26.33 -17.47 -13.29
N VAL A 48 25.63 -17.47 -12.16
CA VAL A 48 24.27 -16.90 -12.07
C VAL A 48 24.39 -15.47 -11.59
N PRO A 49 23.93 -14.47 -12.36
CA PRO A 49 23.94 -13.10 -11.89
C PRO A 49 23.04 -12.97 -10.67
N GLU A 50 23.56 -12.37 -9.60
CA GLU A 50 22.85 -12.16 -8.33
C GLU A 50 21.64 -11.22 -8.45
N GLY A 51 21.44 -10.62 -9.64
CA GLY A 51 20.46 -9.57 -9.88
C GLY A 51 20.96 -8.23 -9.36
N GLY A 52 20.03 -7.33 -9.02
CA GLY A 52 20.35 -6.02 -8.47
C GLY A 52 19.31 -4.96 -8.80
N LEU A 53 19.54 -3.73 -8.31
CA LEU A 53 18.69 -2.59 -8.64
C LEU A 53 18.82 -2.28 -10.14
N VAL A 54 17.68 -2.20 -10.82
CA VAL A 54 17.63 -1.73 -12.20
C VAL A 54 18.00 -0.24 -12.21
N PRO A 55 18.98 0.19 -13.04
CA PRO A 55 19.30 1.60 -13.18
C PRO A 55 18.07 2.45 -13.53
N LYS A 56 17.88 3.59 -12.85
CA LYS A 56 16.75 4.51 -13.09
C LYS A 56 16.64 4.99 -14.54
N SER A 57 17.76 5.05 -15.27
CA SER A 57 17.78 5.38 -16.70
C SER A 57 17.06 4.38 -17.58
N LEU A 58 16.81 3.17 -17.08
CA LEU A 58 16.04 2.12 -17.75
C LEU A 58 14.56 2.14 -17.34
N TYR A 59 14.17 3.04 -16.42
CA TYR A 59 12.78 3.20 -16.05
C TYR A 59 12.10 3.97 -17.16
N ARG A 60 10.90 3.53 -17.54
CA ARG A 60 10.05 4.32 -18.43
C ARG A 60 9.60 5.57 -17.70
N THR A 61 9.49 6.69 -18.41
CA THR A 61 9.01 7.93 -17.80
C THR A 61 7.49 7.91 -17.66
N ALA A 62 6.94 8.70 -16.74
CA ALA A 62 5.50 8.81 -16.56
C ALA A 62 4.80 9.29 -17.84
N GLU A 63 5.45 10.14 -18.64
CA GLU A 63 4.89 10.63 -19.91
C GLU A 63 4.80 9.54 -21.00
N GLU A 64 5.68 8.54 -20.96
CA GLU A 64 5.64 7.38 -21.87
C GLU A 64 4.50 6.42 -21.54
N LEU A 65 4.13 6.30 -20.25
CA LEU A 65 2.95 5.53 -19.84
C LEU A 65 1.65 6.23 -20.26
N GLU A 66 1.52 7.54 -20.04
CA GLU A 66 0.29 8.30 -20.29
C GLU A 66 -0.20 8.23 -21.76
N ASN A 67 0.72 8.08 -22.72
CA ASN A 67 0.39 8.05 -24.16
C ASN A 67 -0.13 6.70 -24.66
N GLU A 68 0.19 5.57 -24.01
CA GLU A 68 -0.42 4.25 -24.30
C GLU A 68 -1.65 3.98 -23.41
N GLU A 69 -1.71 4.61 -22.25
CA GLU A 69 -2.74 4.40 -21.23
C GLU A 69 -4.15 4.73 -21.70
N VAL A 70 -4.36 5.71 -22.60
CA VAL A 70 -5.70 6.17 -23.07
C VAL A 70 -6.60 5.05 -23.63
N LYS A 71 -6.05 3.89 -24.02
CA LYS A 71 -6.84 2.75 -24.54
C LYS A 71 -7.08 1.59 -23.56
N LEU A 72 -6.41 1.55 -22.40
CA LEU A 72 -6.47 0.44 -21.43
C LEU A 72 -7.27 0.77 -20.15
N TRP A 73 -7.67 2.03 -19.95
CA TRP A 73 -8.31 2.53 -18.70
C TRP A 73 -9.64 1.89 -18.28
N ASN A 74 -10.24 1.00 -19.07
CA ASN A 74 -11.42 0.29 -18.61
C ASN A 74 -11.09 -0.91 -17.72
N GLU A 75 -9.79 -1.25 -17.52
CA GLU A 75 -9.36 -2.46 -16.79
C GLU A 75 -8.18 -2.25 -15.82
N THR A 76 -7.89 -1.02 -15.34
CA THR A 76 -6.85 -0.82 -14.32
C THR A 76 -7.38 -1.10 -12.91
N ILE A 77 -6.76 -2.06 -12.21
CA ILE A 77 -7.07 -2.41 -10.81
C ILE A 77 -6.75 -1.28 -9.82
N TYR A 78 -5.90 -0.33 -10.22
CA TYR A 78 -5.52 0.83 -9.43
C TYR A 78 -6.60 1.92 -9.42
N LYS A 79 -6.92 2.41 -8.22
CA LYS A 79 -7.86 3.50 -7.98
C LYS A 79 -7.09 4.80 -7.78
N SER A 80 -7.68 5.92 -8.21
CA SER A 80 -7.12 7.26 -7.96
C SER A 80 -7.91 7.99 -6.87
N ALA A 81 -7.21 8.63 -5.94
CA ALA A 81 -7.82 9.48 -4.92
C ALA A 81 -7.11 10.83 -4.78
N SER A 82 -7.91 11.87 -4.52
CA SER A 82 -7.41 13.20 -4.17
C SER A 82 -7.55 13.41 -2.67
N VAL A 83 -6.45 13.68 -1.98
CA VAL A 83 -6.41 13.93 -0.53
C VAL A 83 -6.35 15.43 -0.29
N LEU A 84 -7.28 15.96 0.48
CA LEU A 84 -7.36 17.39 0.78
C LEU A 84 -7.02 17.65 2.26
N LYS A 85 -6.55 18.87 2.55
CA LYS A 85 -6.31 19.27 3.94
C LYS A 85 -7.60 19.14 4.78
N GLY A 86 -7.53 18.37 5.86
CA GLY A 86 -8.66 18.11 6.75
C GLY A 86 -9.72 17.13 6.23
N ALA A 87 -9.53 16.58 5.02
CA ALA A 87 -10.40 15.56 4.43
C ALA A 87 -9.53 14.40 3.92
N PRO A 88 -9.17 13.45 4.82
CA PRO A 88 -8.38 12.29 4.43
C PRO A 88 -9.18 11.40 3.46
N HIS A 89 -8.45 10.61 2.66
CA HIS A 89 -9.03 9.53 1.89
C HIS A 89 -8.98 8.25 2.71
N GLU A 90 -10.12 7.57 2.86
CA GLU A 90 -10.23 6.38 3.70
C GLU A 90 -10.87 5.21 2.93
N VAL A 91 -10.31 4.02 3.11
CA VAL A 91 -10.82 2.77 2.55
C VAL A 91 -11.16 1.82 3.69
N LEU A 92 -12.41 1.34 3.71
CA LEU A 92 -12.89 0.36 4.67
C LEU A 92 -12.64 -1.05 4.16
N ILE A 93 -12.05 -1.89 5.00
CA ILE A 93 -11.89 -3.32 4.76
C ILE A 93 -12.53 -4.07 5.93
N GLU A 94 -13.54 -4.87 5.64
CA GLU A 94 -14.14 -5.77 6.64
C GLU A 94 -13.40 -7.11 6.64
N ILE A 95 -12.94 -7.51 7.81
CA ILE A 95 -12.22 -8.77 8.04
C ILE A 95 -13.09 -9.65 8.94
N THR A 96 -13.57 -10.75 8.38
CA THR A 96 -14.34 -11.77 9.09
C THR A 96 -13.44 -12.83 9.70
N GLU A 97 -12.38 -13.21 9.00
CA GLU A 97 -11.44 -14.25 9.40
C GLU A 97 -10.12 -13.67 9.89
N VAL A 98 -9.70 -14.07 11.09
CA VAL A 98 -8.36 -13.75 11.60
C VAL A 98 -7.28 -14.35 10.71
N SER A 99 -6.09 -13.77 10.75
CA SER A 99 -4.94 -14.18 9.94
C SER A 99 -5.12 -13.98 8.42
N SER A 100 -6.20 -13.32 7.98
CA SER A 100 -6.27 -12.76 6.63
C SER A 100 -5.17 -11.71 6.44
N VAL A 101 -4.67 -11.54 5.22
CA VAL A 101 -3.61 -10.58 4.92
C VAL A 101 -4.17 -9.43 4.11
N ILE A 102 -4.10 -8.22 4.66
CA ILE A 102 -4.39 -6.99 3.91
C ILE A 102 -3.11 -6.61 3.18
N THR A 103 -3.17 -6.35 1.87
CA THR A 103 -2.04 -5.81 1.11
C THR A 103 -2.40 -4.45 0.53
N TRP A 104 -1.37 -3.62 0.36
CA TRP A 104 -1.49 -2.33 -0.32
C TRP A 104 -0.27 -2.09 -1.21
N ASP A 105 -0.53 -1.44 -2.33
CA ASP A 105 0.45 -0.86 -3.22
C ASP A 105 -0.07 0.52 -3.63
N PHE A 106 0.72 1.58 -3.43
CA PHE A 106 0.31 2.91 -3.85
C PHE A 106 1.48 3.79 -4.28
N ASP A 107 1.20 4.65 -5.24
CA ASP A 107 2.07 5.73 -5.69
C ASP A 107 1.57 7.07 -5.19
N VAL A 108 2.48 7.88 -4.64
CA VAL A 108 2.22 9.27 -4.29
C VAL A 108 2.43 10.15 -5.52
N CYS A 109 1.38 10.27 -6.35
CA CYS A 109 1.46 11.00 -7.61
C CYS A 109 1.63 12.51 -7.46
N LYS A 110 1.19 13.09 -6.33
CA LYS A 110 1.30 14.53 -6.08
C LYS A 110 1.21 14.81 -4.58
N GLY A 111 2.12 15.63 -4.06
CA GLY A 111 2.13 16.12 -2.68
C GLY A 111 2.36 15.04 -1.63
N ASP A 112 2.95 15.44 -0.50
CA ASP A 112 3.29 14.49 0.56
C ASP A 112 2.05 14.01 1.33
N VAL A 113 2.05 12.74 1.72
CA VAL A 113 0.96 12.11 2.46
C VAL A 113 1.48 11.37 3.68
N ILE A 114 0.60 11.16 4.66
CA ILE A 114 0.80 10.19 5.73
C ILE A 114 -0.20 9.06 5.51
N PHE A 115 0.31 7.85 5.42
CA PHE A 115 -0.47 6.63 5.37
C PHE A 115 -0.62 6.04 6.78
N ASN A 116 -1.83 5.62 7.13
CA ASN A 116 -2.16 5.00 8.41
C ASN A 116 -3.04 3.77 8.15
N ILE A 117 -2.89 2.77 9.01
CA ILE A 117 -3.82 1.65 9.11
C ILE A 117 -4.40 1.61 10.53
N TYR A 118 -5.72 1.60 10.62
CA TYR A 118 -6.46 1.53 11.87
C TYR A 118 -7.32 0.26 11.93
N HIS A 119 -7.70 -0.13 13.14
CA HIS A 119 -8.67 -1.18 13.42
C HIS A 119 -9.78 -0.66 14.32
N SER A 120 -11.01 -1.04 14.03
CA SER A 120 -12.18 -0.81 14.88
C SER A 120 -13.03 -2.08 14.97
N ARG A 121 -13.59 -2.30 16.16
CA ARG A 121 -14.60 -3.36 16.37
C ARG A 121 -16.00 -2.92 15.96
N LYS A 122 -16.23 -1.61 15.85
CA LYS A 122 -17.53 -1.04 15.48
C LYS A 122 -17.50 -0.70 13.99
N ALA A 123 -18.57 -1.03 13.27
CA ALA A 123 -18.72 -0.60 11.90
C ALA A 123 -18.73 0.94 11.85
N PRO A 124 -17.85 1.58 11.05
CA PRO A 124 -17.96 3.01 10.85
C PRO A 124 -19.30 3.30 10.16
N GLN A 125 -20.10 4.19 10.74
CA GLN A 125 -21.36 4.58 10.12
C GLN A 125 -21.05 5.55 8.98
N PRO A 126 -21.55 5.32 7.76
CA PRO A 126 -21.45 6.33 6.72
C PRO A 126 -22.17 7.59 7.19
N VAL A 127 -21.48 8.73 7.20
CA VAL A 127 -22.08 10.01 7.56
C VAL A 127 -23.29 10.24 6.66
N LYS A 128 -24.50 10.18 7.22
CA LYS A 128 -25.70 10.61 6.50
C LYS A 128 -25.49 12.08 6.16
N ARG A 129 -25.44 12.39 4.87
CA ARG A 129 -25.44 13.77 4.39
C ARG A 129 -26.83 14.33 4.67
N ASP A 130 -27.08 14.80 5.89
CA ASP A 130 -28.31 15.50 6.21
C ASP A 130 -28.37 16.75 5.33
N GLY A 131 -29.32 16.74 4.40
CA GLY A 131 -29.60 17.88 3.56
C GLY A 131 -30.16 18.99 4.44
N LEU A 132 -29.40 20.09 4.61
CA LEU A 132 -29.84 21.48 4.78
C LEU A 132 -28.67 22.32 5.33
N SER A 133 -27.79 22.78 4.43
CA SER A 133 -27.02 24.00 4.66
C SER A 133 -26.67 24.63 3.31
N THR A 134 -27.53 25.55 2.89
CA THR A 134 -27.30 26.54 1.83
C THR A 134 -26.07 27.37 2.18
N HIS A 135 -25.13 27.47 1.22
CA HIS A 135 -23.80 28.10 1.29
C HIS A 135 -22.63 27.16 1.62
N ASN A 136 -22.31 26.28 0.68
CA ASN A 136 -20.91 25.99 0.34
C ASN A 136 -20.85 25.67 -1.16
N LEU A 137 -19.88 26.28 -1.84
CA LEU A 137 -19.61 26.08 -3.26
C LEU A 137 -19.47 24.59 -3.55
N ALA A 138 -20.33 24.07 -4.43
CA ALA A 138 -20.26 22.70 -4.92
C ALA A 138 -18.93 22.52 -5.67
N CYS A 139 -18.00 21.76 -5.08
CA CYS A 139 -16.92 21.14 -5.82
C CYS A 139 -17.44 19.77 -6.29
N PRO A 140 -17.63 19.55 -7.60
CA PRO A 140 -17.99 18.23 -8.10
C PRO A 140 -16.76 17.33 -7.96
N THR A 141 -16.98 16.06 -7.59
CA THR A 141 -16.00 14.93 -7.58
C THR A 141 -15.07 14.72 -6.36
N SER A 142 -15.52 14.96 -5.12
CA SER A 142 -14.81 14.37 -3.96
C SER A 142 -15.43 13.01 -3.58
N ASN A 143 -14.78 11.92 -3.99
CA ASN A 143 -15.08 10.54 -3.55
C ASN A 143 -14.56 10.24 -2.13
N ASN A 144 -14.23 11.26 -1.33
CA ASN A 144 -13.65 11.06 0.00
C ASN A 144 -14.77 10.77 1.00
N VAL A 145 -14.97 9.47 1.28
CA VAL A 145 -15.80 9.03 2.40
C VAL A 145 -14.95 9.12 3.66
N GLN A 146 -15.37 9.96 4.61
CA GLN A 146 -14.78 9.98 5.94
C GLN A 146 -15.55 8.96 6.81
N LEU A 147 -14.88 7.87 7.16
CA LEU A 147 -15.38 6.73 7.92
C LEU A 147 -15.15 6.92 9.42
N ILE A 148 -14.03 7.52 9.80
CA ILE A 148 -13.73 7.84 11.20
C ILE A 148 -14.56 9.07 11.60
N ASP A 149 -15.60 8.83 12.39
CA ASP A 149 -16.44 9.90 12.92
C ASP A 149 -15.65 10.84 13.83
N ARG A 150 -15.98 12.13 13.83
CA ARG A 150 -15.28 13.13 14.65
C ARG A 150 -15.41 12.88 16.16
N SER A 151 -16.42 12.16 16.59
CA SER A 151 -16.61 11.75 17.98
C SER A 151 -15.78 10.53 18.39
N TRP A 152 -15.21 9.79 17.43
CA TRP A 152 -14.40 8.61 17.73
C TRP A 152 -13.06 9.00 18.34
N MET A 153 -12.68 8.29 19.41
CA MET A 153 -11.41 8.52 20.09
C MET A 153 -10.41 7.40 19.78
N LEU A 154 -9.20 7.81 19.34
CA LEU A 154 -8.07 6.91 19.14
C LEU A 154 -7.70 6.22 20.45
N GLY A 155 -7.52 4.90 20.40
CA GLY A 155 -7.27 4.03 21.56
C GLY A 155 -8.55 3.53 22.24
N GLN A 156 -9.72 4.06 21.88
CA GLN A 156 -11.00 3.62 22.45
C GLN A 156 -11.95 3.06 21.38
N ASP A 157 -12.34 3.89 20.40
CA ASP A 157 -13.26 3.46 19.34
C ASP A 157 -12.51 2.78 18.18
N TYR A 158 -11.28 3.20 17.93
CA TYR A 158 -10.38 2.62 16.95
C TYR A 158 -8.93 2.71 17.44
N SER A 159 -8.06 1.83 16.97
CA SER A 159 -6.65 1.79 17.34
C SER A 159 -5.74 1.76 16.12
N MET A 160 -4.55 2.35 16.25
CA MET A 160 -3.51 2.26 15.23
C MET A 160 -2.97 0.83 15.17
N VAL A 161 -2.90 0.28 13.97
CA VAL A 161 -2.47 -1.11 13.71
C VAL A 161 -0.96 -1.15 13.47
N GLU A 162 -0.44 -0.18 12.73
CA GLU A 162 1.00 0.00 12.45
C GLU A 162 1.41 1.46 12.57
N THR A 163 2.71 1.70 12.73
CA THR A 163 3.28 3.05 12.75
C THR A 163 2.96 3.77 11.43
N ALA A 164 2.49 5.01 11.54
CA ALA A 164 2.16 5.82 10.37
C ALA A 164 3.39 6.04 9.47
N LEU A 165 3.19 5.88 8.16
CA LEU A 165 4.23 6.09 7.15
C LEU A 165 4.11 7.51 6.60
N THR A 166 5.21 8.26 6.60
CA THR A 166 5.29 9.54 5.88
C THR A 166 5.85 9.26 4.50
N CYS A 167 5.09 9.59 3.47
CA CYS A 167 5.40 9.27 2.08
C CYS A 167 5.51 10.56 1.27
N ARG A 168 6.58 10.71 0.50
CA ARG A 168 6.87 11.88 -0.33
C ARG A 168 6.32 11.73 -1.73
N GLU A 169 6.09 12.86 -2.40
CA GLU A 169 5.76 12.85 -3.83
C GLU A 169 6.78 12.05 -4.66
N GLY A 170 6.27 11.17 -5.52
CA GLY A 170 7.05 10.26 -6.37
C GLY A 170 7.45 8.94 -5.70
N GLU A 171 7.12 8.71 -4.43
CA GLU A 171 7.36 7.42 -3.77
C GLU A 171 6.27 6.39 -4.11
N SER A 172 6.73 5.16 -4.36
CA SER A 172 5.91 3.95 -4.44
C SER A 172 6.06 3.18 -3.14
N VAL A 173 4.94 2.83 -2.51
CA VAL A 173 4.91 2.18 -1.20
C VAL A 173 4.06 0.92 -1.27
N GLN A 174 4.72 -0.20 -1.02
CA GLN A 174 4.08 -1.52 -0.93
C GLN A 174 4.20 -2.06 0.49
N GLY A 175 3.15 -2.72 0.97
CA GLY A 175 3.15 -3.36 2.28
C GLY A 175 2.01 -4.33 2.49
N SER A 176 2.04 -5.00 3.62
CA SER A 176 1.00 -5.93 4.03
C SER A 176 0.86 -6.00 5.54
N HIS A 177 -0.32 -6.41 6.00
CA HIS A 177 -0.62 -6.61 7.40
C HIS A 177 -1.39 -7.91 7.63
N VAL A 178 -0.87 -8.78 8.49
CA VAL A 178 -1.58 -9.98 8.94
C VAL A 178 -2.57 -9.61 10.04
N THR A 179 -3.85 -9.73 9.73
CA THR A 179 -4.95 -9.31 10.61
C THR A 179 -4.99 -10.15 11.88
N ARG A 180 -4.99 -9.48 13.04
CA ARG A 180 -5.02 -10.15 14.35
C ARG A 180 -6.44 -10.33 14.89
N TRP A 181 -7.33 -9.44 14.49
CA TRP A 181 -8.69 -9.35 15.01
C TRP A 181 -9.69 -9.25 13.85
N PRO A 182 -10.87 -9.88 13.97
CA PRO A 182 -11.99 -9.57 13.09
C PRO A 182 -12.45 -8.11 13.31
N GLY A 183 -13.18 -7.58 12.34
CA GLY A 183 -13.75 -6.24 12.39
C GLY A 183 -13.28 -5.38 11.21
N TYR A 184 -13.18 -4.08 11.43
CA TYR A 184 -13.05 -3.10 10.38
C TYR A 184 -11.66 -2.49 10.40
N TYR A 185 -10.92 -2.68 9.31
CA TYR A 185 -9.64 -2.03 9.07
C TYR A 185 -9.85 -0.82 8.17
N ILE A 186 -9.18 0.28 8.49
CA ILE A 186 -9.31 1.54 7.77
C ILE A 186 -7.94 1.96 7.30
N LEU A 187 -7.72 1.95 5.98
CA LEU A 187 -6.54 2.52 5.35
C LEU A 187 -6.81 4.00 5.12
N GLN A 188 -5.95 4.88 5.64
CA GLN A 188 -6.14 6.32 5.60
C GLN A 188 -4.91 7.01 5.01
N TRP A 189 -5.12 7.74 3.91
CA TRP A 189 -4.18 8.71 3.39
C TRP A 189 -4.62 10.11 3.82
N ARG A 190 -3.76 10.81 4.57
CA ARG A 190 -3.98 12.20 4.99
C ARG A 190 -2.86 13.07 4.45
N LEU A 191 -3.17 14.33 4.16
CA LEU A 191 -2.17 15.28 3.68
C LEU A 191 -1.09 15.47 4.76
N TYR A 192 0.19 15.35 4.39
CA TYR A 192 1.29 15.70 5.27
C TYR A 192 1.41 17.22 5.31
N SER A 193 1.10 17.82 6.47
CA SER A 193 1.41 19.23 6.73
C SER A 193 2.61 19.26 7.67
N SER A 194 3.72 19.82 7.23
CA SER A 194 4.85 20.10 8.11
C SER A 194 4.34 20.91 9.31
N PRO A 195 4.61 20.49 10.57
CA PRO A 195 4.24 21.29 11.71
C PRO A 195 5.01 22.61 11.65
N LEU A 196 4.29 23.71 11.43
CA LEU A 196 4.81 25.05 11.64
C LEU A 196 5.45 25.09 13.03
N CYS A 197 6.73 25.43 13.09
CA CYS A 197 7.46 25.67 14.32
C CYS A 197 6.61 26.57 15.22
N THR A 198 6.13 26.06 16.34
CA THR A 198 5.42 26.82 17.38
C THR A 198 6.42 27.68 18.15
N SER A 199 7.05 28.63 17.47
CA SER A 199 7.85 29.69 18.09
C SER A 199 8.12 30.83 17.10
N SER A 200 7.12 31.70 16.89
CA SER A 200 7.29 33.16 16.94
C SER A 200 6.11 33.87 16.30
N SER A 201 5.69 34.95 16.94
CA SER A 201 4.47 35.71 16.71
C SER A 201 4.54 36.70 15.53
N ARG A 202 4.98 36.27 14.34
CA ARG A 202 4.83 37.07 13.10
C ARG A 202 4.69 36.18 11.86
N PRO A 203 3.65 36.36 11.03
CA PRO A 203 3.56 35.66 9.74
C PRO A 203 4.71 36.16 8.86
N ARG A 204 5.58 35.26 8.43
CA ARG A 204 6.64 35.60 7.47
C ARG A 204 6.00 35.72 6.09
N VAL A 205 6.57 36.57 5.24
CA VAL A 205 6.11 36.78 3.86
C VAL A 205 6.00 35.47 3.06
N ASP A 206 6.82 34.47 3.42
CA ASP A 206 6.77 33.13 2.84
C ASP A 206 5.49 32.35 3.19
N ASP A 207 4.89 32.55 4.36
CA ASP A 207 3.63 31.88 4.74
C ASP A 207 2.45 32.41 3.90
N VAL A 208 2.46 33.71 3.60
CA VAL A 208 1.48 34.32 2.70
C VAL A 208 1.68 33.80 1.28
N LEU A 209 2.92 33.69 0.81
CA LEU A 209 3.24 33.15 -0.52
C LEU A 209 2.92 31.64 -0.64
N ALA A 210 3.17 30.84 0.39
CA ALA A 210 2.81 29.41 0.43
C ALA A 210 1.29 29.19 0.46
N SER A 211 0.54 30.11 1.10
CA SER A 211 -0.93 30.11 1.07
C SER A 211 -1.53 30.61 -0.25
N LEU A 212 -0.78 31.40 -1.03
CA LEU A 212 -1.17 31.86 -2.37
C LEU A 212 -0.84 30.84 -3.47
N GLN A 213 0.04 29.87 -3.21
CA GLN A 213 0.25 28.71 -4.07
C GLN A 213 -0.92 27.71 -3.93
N VAL A 214 -1.92 27.89 -4.79
CA VAL A 214 -3.13 27.05 -4.94
C VAL A 214 -2.81 25.54 -5.12
N SER A 215 -1.56 25.17 -5.42
CA SER A 215 -1.11 23.79 -5.60
C SER A 215 -0.86 23.01 -4.30
N SER A 216 -0.76 23.66 -3.13
CA SER A 216 -0.24 23.03 -1.89
C SER A 216 -1.29 22.34 -1.00
N HIS A 217 -2.57 22.31 -1.40
CA HIS A 217 -3.67 21.81 -0.56
C HIS A 217 -4.28 20.48 -1.03
N LYS A 218 -3.73 19.89 -2.09
CA LYS A 218 -4.26 18.70 -2.74
C LYS A 218 -3.14 17.73 -3.08
N CYS A 219 -3.15 16.59 -2.42
CA CYS A 219 -2.32 15.45 -2.79
C CYS A 219 -3.12 14.49 -3.68
N LYS A 220 -2.44 13.66 -4.46
CA LYS A 220 -3.04 12.61 -5.29
C LYS A 220 -2.29 11.31 -5.04
N VAL A 221 -3.03 10.24 -4.84
CA VAL A 221 -2.51 8.87 -4.72
C VAL A 221 -3.18 7.97 -5.75
N MET A 222 -2.42 7.03 -6.31
CA MET A 222 -2.92 5.88 -7.06
C MET A 222 -2.68 4.66 -6.21
N TYR A 223 -3.69 3.84 -5.95
CA TYR A 223 -3.58 2.74 -4.99
C TYR A 223 -4.34 1.50 -5.42
N PHE A 224 -3.82 0.35 -5.01
CA PHE A 224 -4.47 -0.94 -5.06
C PHE A 224 -4.42 -1.58 -3.67
N THR A 225 -5.51 -2.24 -3.29
CA THR A 225 -5.62 -2.95 -2.01
C THR A 225 -6.42 -4.22 -2.23
N GLU A 226 -5.98 -5.31 -1.62
CA GLU A 226 -6.69 -6.57 -1.62
C GLU A 226 -6.59 -7.24 -0.25
N VAL A 227 -7.46 -8.22 -0.03
CA VAL A 227 -7.43 -9.08 1.14
C VAL A 227 -7.22 -10.50 0.66
N LEU A 228 -6.16 -11.13 1.14
CA LEU A 228 -5.89 -12.53 0.90
C LEU A 228 -6.50 -13.32 2.07
N GLN A 229 -7.31 -14.33 1.75
CA GLN A 229 -8.06 -15.07 2.76
C GLN A 229 -7.12 -15.95 3.58
N SER A 230 -7.48 -16.16 4.85
CA SER A 230 -6.69 -16.99 5.76
C SER A 230 -6.56 -18.43 5.26
N THR A 231 -7.57 -18.93 4.52
CA THR A 231 -7.63 -20.28 3.95
C THR A 231 -6.71 -20.51 2.75
N ASP A 232 -6.16 -19.45 2.17
CA ASP A 232 -5.30 -19.53 0.98
C ASP A 232 -3.81 -19.81 1.33
N PHE A 233 -3.46 -19.84 2.62
CA PHE A 233 -2.13 -20.07 3.17
C PHE A 233 -2.14 -21.11 4.30
#